data_AF-F7VXD2-F1
#
_entry.id   AF-F7VXD2-F1
#
_cell.length_a   1.000
_cell.length_b   1.000
_cell.length_c   1.000
_cell.angle_alpha   90.00
_cell.angle_beta   90.00
_cell.angle_gamma   90.00
#
_symmetry.space_group_name_H-M   'P 1'
#
loop_
_entity.id
_entity.type
_entity.pdbx_description
1 polymer ?
#
loop_
_entity_poly.entity_id
_entity_poly.type
_entity_poly.pdbx_seq_one_letter_code
_entity_poly.pdbx_strand_id
1 'polypeptide(L)'
;MSTPEPYAPTLLNAWRSPRLIYRAIEDNPMDRQTLWSFADNDPVSIAMGSLRPLSPQPSAAVQRFYERLHLLHIRVFVCLPPTEEEIAQWEALIQEKGEKIGLTATLDVEKLKGEYPRPEPKPIGVLTLMAPGEEGLHHRNAMIGIGITTGYRGKGYGGEAIDWVLDWGFVRMGLHRIWLAAFAYNERAVNLYKKLGFVEEGREREAVLYERRWWDIVRLGMLEGEWEALRKRQAEEAGKEGGGKSEE
;
A
#
# COMPACT_ATOMS: atom_id res chain seq x y z
N MET A 1 -12.02 36.34 -2.04
CA MET A 1 -12.49 35.32 -3.01
C MET A 1 -11.34 34.36 -3.22
N SER A 2 -11.43 33.14 -2.66
CA SER A 2 -10.36 32.14 -2.79
C SER A 2 -10.35 31.64 -4.23
N THR A 3 -9.23 31.76 -4.93
CA THR A 3 -9.05 31.21 -6.28
C THR A 3 -9.34 29.71 -6.26
N PRO A 4 -10.15 29.16 -7.19
CA PRO A 4 -10.38 27.72 -7.24
C PRO A 4 -9.04 27.02 -7.46
N GLU A 5 -8.77 25.97 -6.68
CA GLU A 5 -7.55 25.18 -6.81
C GLU A 5 -7.38 24.69 -8.26
N PRO A 6 -6.20 24.90 -8.88
CA PRO A 6 -6.01 24.63 -10.31
C PRO A 6 -5.94 23.12 -10.65
N TYR A 7 -6.05 22.24 -9.66
CA TYR A 7 -5.88 20.81 -9.81
C TYR A 7 -7.20 20.07 -9.57
N ALA A 8 -7.46 19.05 -10.40
CA ALA A 8 -8.58 18.16 -10.16
C ALA A 8 -8.44 17.49 -8.77
N PRO A 9 -9.51 17.35 -7.97
CA PRO A 9 -9.47 16.69 -6.67
C PRO A 9 -8.89 15.26 -6.69
N THR A 10 -8.96 14.60 -7.84
CA THR A 10 -8.38 13.28 -8.11
C THR A 10 -6.84 13.28 -8.12
N LEU A 11 -6.21 14.40 -8.47
CA LEU A 11 -4.75 14.56 -8.42
C LEU A 11 -4.27 14.88 -7.00
N LEU A 12 -5.03 15.67 -6.25
CA LEU A 12 -4.71 15.99 -4.85
C LEU A 12 -4.70 14.75 -3.94
N ASN A 13 -5.51 13.74 -4.28
CA ASN A 13 -5.63 12.50 -3.54
C ASN A 13 -4.92 11.32 -4.20
N ALA A 14 -4.04 11.57 -5.16
CA ALA A 14 -3.56 10.50 -6.01
C ALA A 14 -2.79 9.42 -5.21
N TRP A 15 -2.07 9.79 -4.13
CA TRP A 15 -1.36 8.85 -3.24
C TRP A 15 -2.15 8.52 -1.97
N ARG A 16 -3.48 8.57 -2.09
CA ARG A 16 -4.41 8.28 -1.00
C ARG A 16 -5.56 7.41 -1.47
N SER A 17 -6.08 6.65 -0.53
CA SER A 17 -7.39 6.02 -0.60
C SER A 17 -8.22 6.52 0.60
N PRO A 18 -9.49 6.13 0.76
CA PRO A 18 -10.35 6.69 1.81
C PRO A 18 -9.74 6.64 3.22
N ARG A 19 -8.93 5.63 3.54
CA ARG A 19 -8.34 5.43 4.87
C ARG A 19 -6.82 5.35 4.87
N LEU A 20 -6.16 5.27 3.71
CA LEU A 20 -4.72 5.01 3.63
C LEU A 20 -3.97 6.12 2.89
N ILE A 21 -2.71 6.31 3.29
CA ILE A 21 -1.72 7.12 2.59
C ILE A 21 -0.64 6.16 2.07
N TYR A 22 -0.22 6.35 0.82
CA TYR A 22 0.85 5.56 0.19
C TYR A 22 2.11 6.42 0.12
N ARG A 23 3.07 6.17 1.02
CA ARG A 23 4.33 6.93 1.10
C ARG A 23 5.47 6.13 0.49
N ALA A 24 6.25 6.74 -0.40
CA ALA A 24 7.46 6.11 -0.94
C ALA A 24 8.40 5.65 0.18
N ILE A 25 9.00 4.46 0.00
CA ILE A 25 10.04 3.94 0.90
C ILE A 25 11.36 4.62 0.53
N GLU A 26 11.96 5.29 1.50
CA GLU A 26 13.20 6.02 1.37
C GLU A 26 14.39 5.18 1.88
N ASP A 27 15.59 5.47 1.38
CA ASP A 27 16.81 4.83 1.85
C ASP A 27 17.41 5.55 3.07
N ASN A 28 16.64 5.61 4.16
CA ASN A 28 17.05 6.23 5.41
C ASN A 28 16.99 5.24 6.60
N PRO A 29 17.67 5.51 7.72
CA PRO A 29 17.69 4.59 8.87
C PRO A 29 16.31 4.24 9.45
N MET A 30 15.37 5.20 9.47
CA MET A 30 14.03 5.00 10.02
C MET A 30 13.20 4.03 9.16
N ASP A 31 13.22 4.24 7.84
CA ASP A 31 12.53 3.39 6.88
C ASP A 31 13.13 1.99 6.86
N ARG A 32 14.47 1.88 6.92
CA ARG A 32 15.18 0.59 7.02
C ARG A 32 14.75 -0.18 8.27
N GLN A 33 14.68 0.50 9.41
CA GLN A 33 14.25 -0.11 10.66
C GLN A 33 12.77 -0.53 10.62
N THR A 34 11.90 0.31 10.05
CA THR A 34 10.47 0.03 9.90
C THR A 34 10.25 -1.19 9.00
N LEU A 35 10.93 -1.20 7.85
CA LEU A 35 10.85 -2.32 6.91
C LEU A 35 11.37 -3.61 7.53
N TRP A 36 12.51 -3.56 8.23
CA TRP A 36 13.04 -4.72 8.95
C TRP A 36 12.01 -5.29 9.93
N SER A 37 11.38 -4.42 10.72
CA SER A 37 10.39 -4.83 11.71
C SER A 37 9.17 -5.52 11.08
N PHE A 38 8.76 -5.13 9.87
CA PHE A 38 7.56 -5.68 9.22
C PHE A 38 7.84 -6.86 8.30
N ALA A 39 8.90 -6.78 7.50
CA ALA A 39 9.17 -7.74 6.42
C ALA A 39 10.16 -8.84 6.83
N ASP A 40 11.06 -8.55 7.78
CA ASP A 40 12.21 -9.41 8.08
C ASP A 40 12.26 -9.89 9.53
N ASN A 41 11.45 -9.32 10.42
CA ASN A 41 11.42 -9.69 11.84
C ASN A 41 10.01 -9.99 12.38
N ASP A 42 8.96 -9.94 11.54
CA ASP A 42 7.63 -10.45 11.89
C ASP A 42 7.49 -11.91 11.41
N PRO A 43 7.46 -12.90 12.32
CA PRO A 43 7.44 -14.31 11.95
C PRO A 43 6.22 -14.67 11.11
N VAL A 44 5.08 -13.99 11.33
CA VAL A 44 3.87 -14.27 10.56
C VAL A 44 4.00 -13.71 9.14
N SER A 45 4.56 -12.52 8.94
CA SER A 45 4.80 -12.00 7.58
C SER A 45 5.78 -12.87 6.80
N ILE A 46 6.85 -13.32 7.44
CA ILE A 46 7.84 -14.23 6.82
C ILE A 46 7.16 -15.54 6.42
N ALA A 47 6.50 -16.22 7.35
CA ALA A 47 5.86 -17.50 7.11
C ALA A 47 4.76 -17.42 6.04
N MET A 48 4.07 -16.29 5.90
CA MET A 48 2.88 -16.19 5.03
C MET A 48 3.15 -15.60 3.64
N GLY A 49 4.34 -15.03 3.40
CA GLY A 49 4.62 -14.32 2.15
C GLY A 49 6.08 -14.29 1.70
N SER A 50 6.98 -14.99 2.39
CA SER A 50 8.40 -15.07 2.03
C SER A 50 8.81 -16.52 1.78
N LEU A 51 9.55 -16.77 0.70
CA LEU A 51 10.20 -18.06 0.44
C LEU A 51 11.45 -18.28 1.31
N ARG A 52 11.79 -17.33 2.17
CA ARG A 52 12.93 -17.45 3.08
C ARG A 52 12.57 -18.35 4.26
N PRO A 53 13.57 -19.07 4.83
CA PRO A 53 13.36 -19.80 6.07
C PRO A 53 12.79 -18.91 7.17
N LEU A 54 11.91 -19.47 7.99
CA LEU A 54 11.44 -18.83 9.20
C LEU A 54 12.57 -18.84 10.24
N SER A 55 13.37 -17.78 10.25
CA SER A 55 14.44 -17.58 11.23
C SER A 55 14.62 -16.08 11.53
N PRO A 56 15.02 -15.72 12.77
CA PRO A 56 15.32 -14.34 13.11
C PRO A 56 16.38 -13.76 12.19
N GLN A 57 16.16 -12.54 11.67
CA GLN A 57 17.10 -11.89 10.77
C GLN A 57 17.77 -10.69 11.44
N PRO A 58 19.09 -10.52 11.33
CA PRO A 58 19.74 -9.27 11.72
C PRO A 58 19.27 -8.15 10.79
N SER A 59 19.25 -6.91 11.28
CA SER A 59 18.86 -5.74 10.47
C SER A 59 19.73 -5.54 9.23
N ALA A 60 20.98 -6.02 9.24
CA ALA A 60 21.85 -6.02 8.06
C ALA A 60 21.32 -6.89 6.90
N ALA A 61 20.46 -7.88 7.16
CA ALA A 61 19.88 -8.72 6.10
C ALA A 61 18.90 -7.95 5.19
N VAL A 62 18.37 -6.83 5.68
CA VAL A 62 17.43 -5.93 4.97
C VAL A 62 18.11 -5.27 3.76
N GLN A 63 19.44 -5.12 3.80
CA GLN A 63 20.24 -4.49 2.74
C GLN A 63 19.96 -5.11 1.36
N ARG A 64 19.78 -6.44 1.30
CA ARG A 64 19.49 -7.16 0.05
C ARG A 64 18.11 -6.84 -0.53
N PHE A 65 17.15 -6.43 0.28
CA PHE A 65 15.85 -5.97 -0.21
C PHE A 65 15.98 -4.56 -0.82
N TYR A 66 16.69 -3.65 -0.14
CA TYR A 66 16.99 -2.31 -0.65
C TYR A 66 17.74 -2.35 -1.98
N GLU A 67 18.71 -3.25 -2.10
CA GLU A 67 19.44 -3.46 -3.35
C GLU A 67 18.54 -3.83 -4.52
N ARG A 68 17.36 -4.43 -4.30
CA ARG A 68 16.39 -4.77 -5.36
C ARG A 68 15.26 -3.75 -5.52
N LEU A 69 15.15 -2.74 -4.64
CA LEU A 69 14.08 -1.74 -4.71
C LEU A 69 14.06 -0.94 -6.01
N HIS A 70 15.22 -0.78 -6.67
CA HIS A 70 15.32 -0.08 -7.95
C HIS A 70 14.59 -0.80 -9.10
N LEU A 71 14.31 -2.10 -8.96
CA LEU A 71 13.55 -2.89 -9.94
C LEU A 71 12.03 -2.70 -9.79
N LEU A 72 11.58 -2.03 -8.73
CA LEU A 72 10.18 -1.81 -8.43
C LEU A 72 9.72 -0.44 -8.92
N HIS A 73 8.64 -0.41 -9.69
CA HIS A 73 8.03 0.85 -10.16
C HIS A 73 7.27 1.55 -9.03
N ILE A 74 6.64 0.77 -8.15
CA ILE A 74 6.01 1.29 -6.93
C ILE A 74 6.63 0.55 -5.75
N ARG A 75 7.07 1.33 -4.76
CA ARG A 75 7.57 0.86 -3.46
C ARG A 75 7.08 1.82 -2.38
N VAL A 76 5.96 1.46 -1.76
CA VAL A 76 5.33 2.34 -0.77
C VAL A 76 5.11 1.61 0.53
N PHE A 77 5.26 2.35 1.63
CA PHE A 77 4.56 1.99 2.86
C PHE A 77 3.08 2.27 2.67
N VAL A 78 2.27 1.30 3.11
CA VAL A 78 0.85 1.49 3.35
C VAL A 78 0.74 2.12 4.73
N CYS A 79 0.29 3.37 4.81
CA CYS A 79 0.24 4.12 6.06
C CYS A 79 -1.18 4.45 6.47
N LEU A 80 -1.42 4.51 7.78
CA LEU A 80 -2.57 5.22 8.32
C LEU A 80 -2.22 6.72 8.41
N PRO A 81 -3.16 7.62 8.09
CA PRO A 81 -3.00 9.03 8.40
C PRO A 81 -2.85 9.21 9.92
N PRO A 82 -2.16 10.29 10.36
CA PRO A 82 -2.20 10.69 11.76
C PRO A 82 -3.64 10.89 12.22
N THR A 83 -3.91 10.62 13.50
CA THR A 83 -5.25 10.82 14.06
C THR A 83 -5.58 12.31 14.16
N GLU A 84 -6.86 12.64 14.21
CA GLU A 84 -7.30 14.02 14.46
C GLU A 84 -6.76 14.56 15.79
N GLU A 85 -6.64 13.69 16.80
CA GLU A 85 -6.04 14.03 18.10
C GLU A 85 -4.55 14.35 17.98
N GLU A 86 -3.77 13.55 17.26
CA GLU A 86 -2.34 13.81 17.02
C GLU A 86 -2.13 15.14 16.29
N ILE A 87 -2.98 15.42 15.28
CA ILE A 87 -2.95 16.69 14.54
C ILE A 87 -3.32 17.86 15.44
N ALA A 88 -4.41 17.76 16.21
CA ALA A 88 -4.86 18.82 17.10
C ALA A 88 -3.84 19.13 18.22
N GLN A 89 -3.21 18.10 18.79
CA GLN A 89 -2.13 18.26 19.78
C GLN A 89 -0.93 18.98 19.18
N TRP A 90 -0.56 18.64 17.96
CA TRP A 90 0.53 19.30 17.26
C TRP A 90 0.19 20.76 16.92
N GLU A 91 -1.03 21.04 16.43
CA GLU A 91 -1.49 22.41 16.15
C GLU A 91 -1.49 23.28 17.42
N ALA A 92 -1.99 22.74 18.54
CA ALA A 92 -1.96 23.42 19.83
C ALA A 92 -0.52 23.70 20.31
N LEU A 93 0.41 22.76 20.12
CA LEU A 93 1.82 22.95 20.44
C LEU A 93 2.44 24.06 19.58
N ILE A 94 2.21 24.06 18.27
CA ILE A 94 2.72 25.09 17.36
C ILE A 94 2.16 26.47 17.74
N GLN A 95 0.88 26.54 18.10
CA GLN A 95 0.27 27.79 18.56
C GLN A 95 0.90 28.29 19.87
N GLU A 96 1.03 27.41 20.88
CA GLU A 96 1.64 27.76 22.17
C GLU A 96 3.09 28.26 22.00
N LYS A 97 3.87 27.58 21.14
CA LYS A 97 5.26 27.98 20.85
C LYS A 97 5.31 29.27 20.05
N GLY A 98 4.41 29.47 19.08
CA GLY A 98 4.27 30.69 18.30
C GLY A 98 4.00 31.92 19.17
N GLU A 99 3.04 31.81 20.10
CA GLU A 99 2.67 32.87 21.04
C GLU A 99 3.84 33.24 21.97
N LYS A 100 4.61 32.25 22.45
CA LYS A 100 5.77 32.49 23.33
C LYS A 100 6.94 33.21 22.65
N ILE A 101 7.07 33.10 21.33
CA ILE A 101 8.19 33.68 20.57
C ILE A 101 7.76 34.99 19.86
N GLY A 102 6.47 35.37 19.95
CA GLY A 102 5.95 36.60 19.35
C GLY A 102 5.87 36.55 17.82
N LEU A 103 5.77 35.35 17.24
CA LEU A 103 5.86 35.14 15.80
C LEU A 103 4.57 35.61 15.12
N THR A 104 4.70 36.58 14.20
CA THR A 104 3.58 37.21 13.48
C THR A 104 3.67 37.04 11.96
N ALA A 105 4.70 36.35 11.45
CA ALA A 105 4.95 36.15 10.02
C ALA A 105 4.97 34.67 9.60
N THR A 106 4.62 34.39 8.35
CA THR A 106 4.50 33.03 7.78
C THR A 106 5.83 32.25 7.81
N LEU A 107 6.96 32.94 7.66
CA LEU A 107 8.30 32.35 7.65
C LEU A 107 8.66 31.69 9.00
N ASP A 108 8.15 32.27 10.09
CA ASP A 108 8.41 31.80 11.44
C ASP A 108 7.64 30.51 11.77
N VAL A 109 6.44 30.38 11.19
CA VAL A 109 5.63 29.17 11.28
C VAL A 109 6.31 28.02 10.54
N GLU A 110 6.95 28.25 9.39
CA GLU A 110 7.71 27.21 8.69
C GLU A 110 8.93 26.76 9.49
N LYS A 111 9.64 27.68 10.14
CA LYS A 111 10.78 27.36 11.02
C LYS A 111 10.33 26.51 12.22
N LEU A 112 9.23 26.88 12.88
CA LEU A 112 8.62 26.10 13.96
C LEU A 112 8.18 24.71 13.50
N LYS A 113 7.60 24.60 12.31
CA LYS A 113 7.24 23.30 11.71
C LYS A 113 8.46 22.42 11.40
N GLY A 114 9.64 23.02 11.19
CA GLY A 114 10.90 22.29 11.08
C GLY A 114 11.41 21.75 12.41
N GLU A 115 11.27 22.52 13.50
CA GLU A 115 11.67 22.09 14.85
C GLU A 115 10.69 21.09 15.47
N TYR A 116 9.40 21.26 15.20
CA TYR A 116 8.31 20.41 15.63
C TYR A 116 7.61 19.85 14.39
N PRO A 117 8.14 18.77 13.79
CA PRO A 117 7.56 18.21 12.58
C PRO A 117 6.12 17.74 12.84
N ARG A 118 5.26 17.94 11.84
CA ARG A 118 3.89 17.43 11.86
C ARG A 118 3.93 15.91 12.05
N PRO A 119 2.99 15.31 12.82
CA PRO A 119 2.87 13.87 12.92
C PRO A 119 2.89 13.19 11.54
N GLU A 120 3.77 12.19 11.39
CA GLU A 120 3.93 11.47 10.13
C GLU A 120 2.91 10.34 9.99
N PRO A 121 2.49 10.00 8.75
CA PRO A 121 1.66 8.83 8.51
C PRO A 121 2.32 7.55 9.02
N LYS A 122 1.59 6.78 9.83
CA LYS A 122 2.12 5.57 10.48
C LYS A 122 2.17 4.40 9.50
N PRO A 123 3.36 3.85 9.19
CA PRO A 123 3.47 2.66 8.35
C PRO A 123 2.81 1.44 9.02
N ILE A 124 1.95 0.75 8.29
CA ILE A 124 1.24 -0.48 8.75
C ILE A 124 1.45 -1.67 7.81
N GLY A 125 2.21 -1.48 6.74
CA GLY A 125 2.48 -2.49 5.74
C GLY A 125 3.29 -1.95 4.57
N VAL A 126 3.54 -2.82 3.61
CA VAL A 126 4.31 -2.53 2.39
C VAL A 126 3.51 -2.99 1.19
N LEU A 127 3.57 -2.20 0.13
CA LEU A 127 2.99 -2.52 -1.17
C LEU A 127 4.03 -2.23 -2.25
N THR A 128 4.20 -3.19 -3.15
CA THR A 128 5.12 -3.11 -4.27
C THR A 128 4.43 -3.46 -5.57
N LEU A 129 4.86 -2.81 -6.66
CA LEU A 129 4.51 -3.18 -8.03
C LEU A 129 5.81 -3.37 -8.81
N MET A 130 6.07 -4.61 -9.20
CA MET A 130 7.26 -5.03 -9.91
C MET A 130 6.92 -5.24 -11.38
N ALA A 131 7.35 -4.33 -12.25
CA ALA A 131 7.30 -4.56 -13.69
C ALA A 131 8.49 -5.43 -14.11
N PRO A 132 8.44 -6.10 -15.28
CA PRO A 132 9.63 -6.68 -15.87
C PRO A 132 10.71 -5.59 -16.09
N GLY A 133 11.97 -6.00 -16.21
CA GLY A 133 13.06 -5.10 -16.58
C GLY A 133 12.82 -4.43 -17.93
N GLU A 134 13.66 -3.46 -18.30
CA GLU A 134 13.47 -2.59 -19.47
C GLU A 134 13.09 -3.35 -20.76
N GLU A 135 13.74 -4.48 -21.01
CA GLU A 135 13.49 -5.32 -22.20
C GLU A 135 12.07 -5.91 -22.25
N GLY A 136 11.43 -6.11 -21.10
CA GLY A 136 10.11 -6.71 -20.98
C GLY A 136 8.95 -5.72 -20.86
N LEU A 137 9.21 -4.40 -20.86
CA LEU A 137 8.17 -3.38 -20.68
C LEU A 137 7.06 -3.46 -21.73
N HIS A 138 7.38 -3.90 -22.95
CA HIS A 138 6.41 -4.07 -24.04
C HIS A 138 5.31 -5.10 -23.73
N HIS A 139 5.54 -6.02 -22.79
CA HIS A 139 4.52 -6.98 -22.33
C HIS A 139 3.47 -6.37 -21.41
N ARG A 140 3.68 -5.14 -20.91
CA ARG A 140 2.72 -4.40 -20.07
C ARG A 140 2.18 -5.25 -18.90
N ASN A 141 3.05 -6.01 -18.23
CA ASN A 141 2.67 -6.82 -17.07
C ASN A 141 3.41 -6.39 -15.80
N ALA A 142 2.84 -6.65 -14.62
CA ALA A 142 3.53 -6.44 -13.35
C ALA A 142 3.05 -7.38 -12.25
N MET A 143 3.90 -7.62 -11.25
CA MET A 143 3.59 -8.40 -10.06
C MET A 143 3.34 -7.48 -8.85
N ILE A 144 2.25 -7.70 -8.12
CA ILE A 144 2.02 -7.07 -6.82
C ILE A 144 2.69 -7.89 -5.71
N GLY A 145 3.44 -7.22 -4.84
CA GLY A 145 3.81 -7.72 -3.52
C GLY A 145 3.10 -6.91 -2.44
N ILE A 146 2.47 -7.57 -1.47
CA ILE A 146 1.79 -6.88 -0.37
C ILE A 146 2.00 -7.61 0.96
N GLY A 147 2.26 -6.84 2.01
CA GLY A 147 2.29 -7.32 3.39
C GLY A 147 1.68 -6.28 4.33
N ILE A 148 0.70 -6.67 5.13
CA ILE A 148 0.14 -5.84 6.21
C ILE A 148 0.59 -6.45 7.54
N THR A 149 1.08 -5.62 8.45
CA THR A 149 1.58 -6.06 9.77
C THR A 149 0.45 -6.68 10.59
N THR A 150 0.76 -7.70 11.39
CA THR A 150 -0.20 -8.57 12.09
C THR A 150 -1.34 -7.82 12.82
N GLY A 151 -1.06 -6.71 13.53
CA GLY A 151 -2.08 -5.93 14.26
C GLY A 151 -3.07 -5.12 13.39
N TYR A 152 -2.83 -5.05 12.08
CA TYR A 152 -3.68 -4.31 11.12
C TYR A 152 -4.39 -5.23 10.12
N ARG A 153 -4.14 -6.54 10.19
CA ARG A 153 -4.88 -7.53 9.39
C ARG A 153 -6.34 -7.60 9.89
N GLY A 154 -7.24 -8.07 9.03
CA GLY A 154 -8.67 -8.18 9.35
C GLY A 154 -9.50 -6.94 9.08
N LYS A 155 -8.86 -5.78 8.87
CA LYS A 155 -9.52 -4.46 8.86
C LYS A 155 -9.80 -3.89 7.45
N GLY A 156 -9.62 -4.71 6.42
CA GLY A 156 -9.84 -4.33 5.01
C GLY A 156 -8.69 -3.57 4.33
N TYR A 157 -7.64 -3.18 5.04
CA TYR A 157 -6.54 -2.37 4.47
C TYR A 157 -5.81 -3.03 3.30
N GLY A 158 -5.62 -4.36 3.35
CA GLY A 158 -4.99 -5.07 2.24
C GLY A 158 -5.79 -4.98 0.94
N GLY A 159 -7.12 -5.05 1.02
CA GLY A 159 -7.98 -4.91 -0.15
C GLY A 159 -7.95 -3.49 -0.73
N GLU A 160 -8.06 -2.49 0.15
CA GLU A 160 -7.99 -1.08 -0.23
C GLU A 160 -6.63 -0.69 -0.84
N ALA A 161 -5.53 -1.23 -0.30
CA ALA A 161 -4.20 -1.05 -0.88
C ALA A 161 -4.05 -1.67 -2.27
N ILE A 162 -4.60 -2.87 -2.48
CA ILE A 162 -4.58 -3.52 -3.80
C ILE A 162 -5.45 -2.76 -4.79
N ASP A 163 -6.64 -2.32 -4.38
CA ASP A 163 -7.55 -1.57 -5.24
C ASP A 163 -6.90 -0.28 -5.78
N TRP A 164 -6.20 0.46 -4.90
CA TRP A 164 -5.43 1.64 -5.29
C TRP A 164 -4.32 1.33 -6.31
N VAL A 165 -3.55 0.25 -6.11
CA VAL A 165 -2.45 -0.07 -7.03
C VAL A 165 -2.94 -0.66 -8.34
N LEU A 166 -4.10 -1.30 -8.36
CA LEU A 166 -4.75 -1.74 -9.60
C LEU A 166 -5.17 -0.54 -10.44
N ASP A 167 -5.82 0.46 -9.83
CA ASP A 167 -6.16 1.71 -10.52
C ASP A 167 -4.91 2.39 -11.07
N TRP A 168 -3.85 2.46 -10.27
CA TRP A 168 -2.60 3.03 -10.73
C TRP A 168 -1.98 2.23 -11.88
N GLY A 169 -1.91 0.90 -11.75
CA GLY A 169 -1.30 0.02 -12.75
C GLY A 169 -2.05 0.04 -14.08
N PHE A 170 -3.37 -0.09 -14.07
CA PHE A 170 -4.16 -0.10 -15.30
C PHE A 170 -4.32 1.31 -15.89
N VAL A 171 -4.71 2.32 -15.10
CA VAL A 171 -5.02 3.66 -15.64
C VAL A 171 -3.77 4.48 -15.95
N ARG A 172 -2.76 4.44 -15.07
CA ARG A 172 -1.64 5.40 -15.11
C ARG A 172 -0.41 4.82 -15.75
N MET A 173 -0.14 3.54 -15.50
CA MET A 173 0.96 2.82 -16.15
C MET A 173 0.52 2.12 -17.45
N GLY A 174 -0.79 2.05 -17.73
CA GLY A 174 -1.30 1.38 -18.91
C GLY A 174 -0.90 -0.08 -18.95
N LEU A 175 -0.91 -0.79 -17.82
CA LEU A 175 -0.63 -2.23 -17.82
C LEU A 175 -1.78 -3.00 -18.47
N HIS A 176 -1.48 -4.10 -19.14
CA HIS A 176 -2.48 -5.04 -19.65
C HIS A 176 -2.83 -6.10 -18.59
N ARG A 177 -1.88 -6.43 -17.72
CA ARG A 177 -1.98 -7.55 -16.79
C ARG A 177 -1.28 -7.27 -15.47
N ILE A 178 -1.94 -7.57 -14.36
CA ILE A 178 -1.35 -7.51 -13.02
C ILE A 178 -1.55 -8.86 -12.34
N TRP A 179 -0.51 -9.39 -11.70
CA TRP A 179 -0.55 -10.72 -11.09
C TRP A 179 0.12 -10.75 -9.72
N LEU A 180 -0.12 -11.83 -8.99
CA LEU A 180 0.49 -12.10 -7.69
C LEU A 180 0.58 -13.60 -7.43
N ALA A 181 1.34 -13.96 -6.40
CA ALA A 181 1.43 -15.33 -5.93
C ALA A 181 1.11 -15.40 -4.43
N ALA A 182 0.51 -16.51 -4.00
CA ALA A 182 0.16 -16.76 -2.61
C ALA A 182 0.45 -18.21 -2.25
N PHE A 183 0.94 -18.46 -1.04
CA PHE A 183 1.01 -19.84 -0.53
C PHE A 183 -0.41 -20.40 -0.33
N ALA A 184 -0.64 -21.65 -0.70
CA ALA A 184 -1.97 -22.26 -0.63
C ALA A 184 -2.54 -22.31 0.80
N TYR A 185 -1.69 -22.39 1.83
CA TYR A 185 -2.12 -22.31 3.24
C TYR A 185 -2.48 -20.88 3.68
N ASN A 186 -2.17 -19.85 2.90
CA ASN A 186 -2.62 -18.48 3.14
C ASN A 186 -4.01 -18.25 2.53
N GLU A 187 -4.99 -19.04 2.99
CA GLU A 187 -6.36 -19.01 2.48
C GLU A 187 -6.97 -17.60 2.56
N ARG A 188 -6.61 -16.83 3.60
CA ARG A 188 -7.02 -15.45 3.77
C ARG A 188 -6.59 -14.56 2.59
N ALA A 189 -5.34 -14.68 2.15
CA ALA A 189 -4.85 -13.91 1.01
C ALA A 189 -5.50 -14.39 -0.29
N VAL A 190 -5.55 -15.71 -0.52
CA VAL A 190 -6.19 -16.28 -1.72
C VAL A 190 -7.65 -15.82 -1.85
N ASN A 191 -8.42 -15.88 -0.76
CA ASN A 191 -9.82 -15.46 -0.73
C ASN A 191 -9.97 -13.94 -0.93
N LEU A 192 -9.05 -13.13 -0.38
CA LEU A 192 -9.02 -11.69 -0.65
C LEU A 192 -8.82 -11.41 -2.13
N TYR A 193 -7.84 -12.05 -2.77
CA TYR A 193 -7.52 -11.83 -4.17
C TYR A 193 -8.69 -12.25 -5.08
N LYS A 194 -9.30 -13.41 -4.82
CA LYS A 194 -10.51 -13.85 -5.54
C LYS A 194 -11.68 -12.88 -5.35
N LYS A 195 -11.89 -12.36 -4.13
CA LYS A 195 -12.92 -11.35 -3.85
C LYS A 195 -12.68 -10.04 -4.60
N LEU A 196 -11.43 -9.65 -4.81
CA LEU A 196 -11.06 -8.47 -5.60
C LEU A 196 -11.20 -8.71 -7.12
N GLY A 197 -11.49 -9.95 -7.54
CA GLY A 197 -11.71 -10.30 -8.94
C GLY A 197 -10.49 -10.89 -9.65
N PHE A 198 -9.41 -11.21 -8.93
CA PHE A 198 -8.31 -11.96 -9.53
C PHE A 198 -8.74 -13.40 -9.86
N VAL A 199 -8.30 -13.88 -11.02
CA VAL A 199 -8.54 -15.23 -11.53
C VAL A 199 -7.33 -16.11 -11.20
N GLU A 200 -7.56 -17.35 -10.76
CA GLU A 200 -6.52 -18.34 -10.55
C GLU A 200 -6.04 -18.90 -11.90
N GLU A 201 -4.75 -18.79 -12.19
CA GLU A 201 -4.18 -19.14 -13.50
C GLU A 201 -3.34 -20.40 -13.47
N GLY A 202 -2.86 -20.78 -12.29
CA GLY A 202 -2.04 -21.96 -12.14
C GLY A 202 -1.56 -22.17 -10.71
N ARG A 203 -0.99 -23.36 -10.49
CA ARG A 203 -0.38 -23.75 -9.22
C ARG A 203 0.97 -24.38 -9.46
N GLU A 204 1.94 -23.95 -8.67
CA GLU A 204 3.23 -24.64 -8.56
C GLU A 204 3.07 -25.68 -7.45
N ARG A 205 2.95 -26.95 -7.83
CA ARG A 205 2.68 -28.05 -6.90
C ARG A 205 3.86 -28.26 -5.96
N GLU A 206 3.58 -28.39 -4.67
CA GLU A 206 4.59 -28.72 -3.64
C GLU A 206 5.81 -27.76 -3.63
N ALA A 207 5.60 -26.49 -3.97
CA ALA A 207 6.67 -25.52 -4.15
C ALA A 207 7.21 -24.88 -2.85
N VAL A 208 6.47 -24.96 -1.73
CA VAL A 208 6.89 -24.40 -0.45
C VAL A 208 6.72 -25.39 0.70
N LEU A 209 7.73 -25.49 1.57
CA LEU A 209 7.70 -26.29 2.79
C LEU A 209 7.29 -25.42 3.98
N TYR A 210 6.18 -25.76 4.64
CA TYR A 210 5.73 -25.09 5.86
C TYR A 210 5.15 -26.11 6.83
N GLU A 211 5.58 -26.08 8.10
CA GLU A 211 5.13 -27.02 9.15
C GLU A 211 5.27 -28.50 8.72
N ARG A 212 6.42 -28.86 8.12
CA ARG A 212 6.75 -30.20 7.59
C ARG A 212 5.81 -30.71 6.49
N ARG A 213 5.00 -29.84 5.90
CA ARG A 213 4.11 -30.16 4.78
C ARG A 213 4.51 -29.35 3.55
N TRP A 214 4.50 -30.00 2.39
CA TRP A 214 4.62 -29.34 1.11
C TRP A 214 3.29 -28.73 0.70
N TRP A 215 3.33 -27.48 0.27
CA TRP A 215 2.18 -26.71 -0.16
C TRP A 215 2.42 -26.10 -1.54
N ASP A 216 1.33 -25.86 -2.25
CA ASP A 216 1.39 -25.21 -3.54
C ASP A 216 1.60 -23.69 -3.39
N ILE A 217 2.16 -23.09 -4.44
CA ILE A 217 2.05 -21.65 -4.68
C ILE A 217 0.94 -21.44 -5.72
N VAL A 218 -0.08 -20.66 -5.36
CA VAL A 218 -1.20 -20.29 -6.22
C VAL A 218 -0.84 -19.00 -6.95
N ARG A 219 -0.91 -19.00 -8.28
CA ARG A 219 -0.77 -17.81 -9.12
C ARG A 219 -2.13 -17.27 -9.50
N LEU A 220 -2.31 -15.98 -9.27
CA LEU A 220 -3.54 -15.28 -9.64
C LEU A 220 -3.21 -14.04 -10.46
N GLY A 221 -4.09 -13.75 -11.42
CA GLY A 221 -3.94 -12.67 -12.39
C GLY A 221 -5.23 -11.89 -12.59
N MET A 222 -5.08 -10.66 -13.07
CA MET A 222 -6.17 -9.81 -13.51
C MET A 222 -5.75 -9.11 -14.80
N LEU A 223 -6.63 -9.12 -15.79
CA LEU A 223 -6.48 -8.40 -17.04
C LEU A 223 -7.19 -7.04 -16.98
N GLU A 224 -6.70 -6.10 -17.77
CA GLU A 224 -7.24 -4.74 -17.90
C GLU A 224 -8.76 -4.75 -18.15
N GLY A 225 -9.23 -5.54 -19.12
CA GLY A 225 -10.67 -5.63 -19.44
C GLY A 225 -11.52 -6.26 -18.33
N GLU A 226 -10.94 -7.13 -17.49
CA GLU A 226 -11.65 -7.70 -16.33
C GLU A 226 -11.81 -6.66 -15.23
N TRP A 227 -10.75 -5.88 -14.98
CA TRP A 227 -10.76 -4.75 -14.05
C TRP A 227 -11.75 -3.66 -14.50
N GLU A 228 -11.75 -3.27 -15.78
CA GLU A 228 -12.69 -2.30 -16.32
C GLU A 228 -14.15 -2.76 -16.15
N ALA A 229 -14.44 -4.03 -16.47
CA ALA A 229 -15.76 -4.60 -16.30
C ALA A 229 -16.20 -4.63 -14.83
N LEU A 230 -15.29 -4.91 -13.89
CA LEU A 230 -15.54 -4.84 -12.45
C LEU A 230 -15.89 -3.42 -12.02
N ARG A 231 -15.10 -2.42 -12.42
CA ARG A 231 -15.34 -1.00 -12.11
C ARG A 231 -16.67 -0.50 -12.66
N LYS A 232 -17.02 -0.91 -13.88
CA LYS A 232 -18.32 -0.58 -14.49
C LYS A 232 -19.48 -1.14 -13.67
N ARG A 233 -19.42 -2.42 -13.28
CA ARG A 233 -20.46 -3.04 -12.43
C ARG A 233 -20.60 -2.34 -11.09
N GLN A 234 -19.50 -2.04 -10.42
CA GLN A 234 -19.50 -1.33 -9.13
C GLN A 234 -20.14 0.07 -9.25
N ALA A 235 -19.87 0.80 -10.33
CA ALA A 235 -20.47 2.10 -10.59
C ALA A 235 -21.99 2.00 -10.83
N GLU A 236 -22.43 0.98 -11.58
CA GLU A 236 -23.85 0.71 -11.83
C GLU A 236 -24.61 0.32 -10.55
N GLU A 237 -23.98 -0.45 -9.66
CA GLU A 237 -24.54 -0.84 -8.35
C GLU A 237 -24.66 0.37 -7.41
N ALA A 238 -23.61 1.18 -7.31
CA ALA A 238 -23.63 2.41 -6.49
C ALA A 238 -24.68 3.42 -6.96
N GLY A 239 -24.90 3.53 -8.28
CA GLY A 239 -25.94 4.38 -8.85
C GLY A 239 -27.37 3.91 -8.54
N LYS A 240 -27.59 2.60 -8.39
CA LYS A 240 -28.90 2.03 -8.02
C LYS A 240 -29.21 2.22 -6.53
N GLU A 241 -28.21 2.12 -5.66
CA GLU A 241 -28.39 2.34 -4.21
C GLU A 241 -28.61 3.83 -3.86
N GLY A 242 -28.04 4.75 -4.64
CA GLY A 242 -28.25 6.20 -4.47
C GLY A 242 -29.62 6.72 -4.94
N GLY A 243 -30.30 6.02 -5.86
CA GLY A 243 -31.60 6.41 -6.41
C GLY A 243 -32.82 5.96 -5.60
N GLY A 244 -32.64 5.15 -4.55
CA GLY A 244 -33.73 4.58 -3.74
C GLY A 244 -34.08 5.32 -2.45
N LYS A 245 -33.57 6.54 -2.22
CA LYS A 245 -33.79 7.31 -0.97
C LYS A 245 -34.58 8.61 -1.14
N SER A 246 -35.23 8.81 -2.28
CA SER A 246 -36.05 10.01 -2.55
C SER A 246 -37.44 9.61 -3.04
N GLU A 247 -38.21 8.94 -2.19
CA GLU A 247 -39.67 8.84 -2.27
C GLU A 247 -40.19 8.21 -0.97
N GLU A 248 -40.37 9.04 0.06
CA GLU A 248 -41.43 8.93 1.08
C GLU A 248 -41.54 10.24 1.89
#